data_AF-A0A6S7J623-F1
#
_entry.id   AF-A0A6S7J623-F1
#
_cell.length_a   1.000
_cell.length_b   1.000
_cell.length_c   1.000
_cell.angle_alpha   90.00
_cell.angle_beta   90.00
_cell.angle_gamma   90.00
#
_symmetry.space_group_name_H-M   'P 1'
#
loop_
_entity.id
_entity.type
_entity.pdbx_description
1 polymer ?
#
loop_
_entity_poly.entity_id
_entity_poly.type
_entity_poly.pdbx_seq_one_letter_code
_entity_poly.pdbx_strand_id
1 'polypeptide(L)'
;MAQVDADFTSLQDPADRPRTLSDQQKQKIIENGPYQPKLKRYPESQDISTKKQCRFSSGWYKKYPHLEYSVKEDTASCFACCLFPTGVGRERSSDAWVKGVKGWDKMKSVGKE
;
A
#
# COMPACT_ATOMS: atom_id res chain seq x y z
N MET A 1 -14.83 -19.83 -18.00
CA MET A 1 -14.55 -19.46 -16.59
C MET A 1 -13.27 -18.60 -16.52
N ALA A 2 -13.18 -17.50 -17.27
CA ALA A 2 -11.91 -16.77 -17.44
C ALA A 2 -12.07 -15.24 -17.59
N GLN A 3 -13.23 -14.69 -17.24
CA GLN A 3 -13.48 -13.24 -17.35
C GLN A 3 -13.40 -12.55 -15.97
N VAL A 4 -13.41 -13.31 -14.87
CA VAL A 4 -13.50 -12.75 -13.50
C VAL A 4 -12.15 -12.33 -12.92
N ASP A 5 -11.05 -12.78 -13.54
CA ASP A 5 -9.71 -12.62 -12.99
C ASP A 5 -9.06 -11.29 -13.43
N ALA A 6 -9.33 -10.82 -14.65
CA ALA A 6 -8.71 -9.60 -15.18
C ALA A 6 -9.26 -8.31 -14.54
N ASP A 7 -10.55 -8.29 -14.18
CA ASP A 7 -11.21 -7.13 -13.56
C ASP A 7 -10.84 -7.01 -12.06
N PHE A 8 -10.74 -8.14 -11.36
CA PHE A 8 -10.35 -8.16 -9.95
C PHE A 8 -8.87 -7.79 -9.73
N THR A 9 -7.99 -8.17 -10.66
CA THR A 9 -6.56 -7.80 -10.58
C THR A 9 -6.37 -6.29 -10.68
N SER A 10 -7.27 -5.56 -11.35
CA SER A 10 -7.18 -4.10 -11.47
C SER A 10 -7.32 -3.39 -10.12
N LEU A 11 -8.22 -3.87 -9.24
CA LEU A 11 -8.53 -3.23 -7.95
C LEU A 11 -7.62 -3.65 -6.79
N GLN A 12 -6.67 -4.57 -7.02
CA GLN A 12 -5.73 -4.97 -5.98
C GLN A 12 -4.75 -3.85 -5.64
N ASP A 13 -4.29 -3.09 -6.64
CA ASP A 13 -3.42 -1.94 -6.39
C ASP A 13 -4.20 -0.84 -5.65
N PRO A 14 -3.72 -0.34 -4.51
CA PRO A 14 -4.44 0.65 -3.72
C PRO A 14 -4.70 1.95 -4.48
N ALA A 15 -3.90 2.29 -5.50
CA ALA A 15 -4.13 3.48 -6.33
C ALA A 15 -5.32 3.33 -7.30
N ASP A 16 -5.74 2.11 -7.62
CA ASP A 16 -6.89 1.84 -8.50
C ASP A 16 -8.22 1.82 -7.74
N ARG A 17 -8.16 1.76 -6.40
CA ARG A 17 -9.38 1.61 -5.59
C ARG A 17 -10.19 2.91 -5.56
N PRO A 18 -11.52 2.83 -5.70
CA PRO A 18 -12.36 3.99 -5.49
C PRO A 18 -12.27 4.44 -4.03
N ARG A 19 -12.40 5.76 -3.81
CA ARG A 19 -12.37 6.36 -2.45
C ARG A 19 -13.46 5.84 -1.53
N THR A 20 -14.57 5.41 -2.12
CA THR A 20 -15.73 4.82 -1.43
C THR A 20 -15.93 3.40 -1.93
N LEU A 21 -15.68 2.43 -1.07
CA LEU A 21 -15.94 1.01 -1.33
C LEU A 21 -17.26 0.61 -0.66
N SER A 22 -18.08 -0.16 -1.37
CA SER A 22 -19.22 -0.87 -0.77
C SER A 22 -18.74 -1.98 0.17
N ASP A 23 -19.59 -2.41 1.11
CA ASP A 23 -19.22 -3.45 2.07
C ASP A 23 -18.88 -4.78 1.38
N GLN A 24 -19.54 -5.12 0.27
CA GLN A 24 -19.20 -6.29 -0.54
C GLN A 24 -17.81 -6.19 -1.17
N GLN A 25 -17.42 -5.01 -1.66
CA GLN A 25 -16.07 -4.80 -2.20
C GLN A 25 -15.01 -4.87 -1.10
N LYS A 26 -15.27 -4.24 0.06
CA LYS A 26 -14.38 -4.33 1.22
C LYS A 26 -14.18 -5.78 1.64
N GLN A 27 -15.25 -6.57 1.71
CA GLN A 27 -15.19 -7.98 2.08
C GLN A 27 -14.31 -8.78 1.11
N LYS A 28 -14.51 -8.63 -0.21
CA LYS A 28 -13.64 -9.27 -1.21
C LYS A 28 -12.17 -8.87 -1.06
N ILE A 29 -11.91 -7.59 -0.82
CA ILE A 29 -10.52 -7.11 -0.64
C ILE A 29 -9.92 -7.69 0.64
N ILE A 30 -10.69 -7.78 1.74
CA ILE A 30 -10.27 -8.41 3.00
C ILE A 30 -9.96 -9.89 2.82
N GLU A 31 -10.78 -10.62 2.06
CA GLU A 31 -10.56 -12.04 1.74
C GLU A 31 -9.24 -12.27 0.99
N ASN A 32 -8.85 -11.32 0.12
CA ASN A 32 -7.59 -11.39 -0.61
C ASN A 32 -6.39 -10.87 0.20
N GLY A 33 -6.64 -10.00 1.19
CA GLY A 33 -5.63 -9.42 2.05
C GLY A 33 -4.93 -8.20 1.44
N PRO A 34 -3.92 -7.67 2.15
CA PRO A 34 -3.20 -6.47 1.76
C PRO A 34 -2.37 -6.70 0.49
N TYR A 35 -2.36 -5.71 -0.41
CA TYR A 35 -1.58 -5.78 -1.64
C TYR A 35 -0.08 -5.55 -1.36
N GLN A 36 0.68 -6.65 -1.35
CA GLN A 36 2.10 -6.69 -1.00
C GLN A 36 2.96 -7.29 -2.12
N PRO A 37 3.01 -6.66 -3.31
CA PRO A 37 3.80 -7.17 -4.42
C PRO A 37 5.29 -7.19 -4.06
N LYS A 38 5.92 -8.37 -4.18
CA LYS A 38 7.37 -8.54 -4.00
C LYS A 38 8.09 -8.35 -5.33
N LEU A 39 8.47 -7.11 -5.61
CA LEU A 39 9.19 -6.76 -6.83
C LEU A 39 10.68 -7.10 -6.70
N LYS A 40 11.30 -7.54 -7.81
CA LYS A 40 12.77 -7.71 -7.88
C LYS A 40 13.49 -6.38 -7.65
N ARG A 41 12.91 -5.29 -8.15
CA ARG A 41 13.33 -3.91 -7.88
C ARG A 41 12.10 -3.02 -7.78
N TYR A 42 11.99 -2.31 -6.67
CA TYR A 42 11.03 -1.22 -6.52
C TYR A 42 11.51 0.02 -7.26
N PRO A 43 10.60 0.86 -7.78
CA PRO A 43 10.93 2.16 -8.35
C PRO A 43 11.70 3.02 -7.33
N GLU A 44 12.60 3.83 -7.86
CA GLU A 44 13.50 4.68 -7.09
C GLU A 44 13.07 6.13 -7.26
N SER A 45 12.86 6.83 -6.15
CA SER A 45 12.59 8.26 -6.14
C SER A 45 13.85 9.01 -6.56
N GLN A 46 13.80 9.63 -7.74
CA GLN A 46 14.92 10.40 -8.31
C GLN A 46 15.30 11.64 -7.48
N ASP A 47 14.38 12.12 -6.64
CA ASP A 47 14.56 13.29 -5.77
C ASP A 47 15.37 12.96 -4.49
N ILE A 48 15.55 11.67 -4.18
CA ILE A 48 16.23 11.23 -2.96
C ILE A 48 17.65 10.75 -3.30
N SER A 49 18.64 11.26 -2.56
CA SER A 49 20.02 10.78 -2.70
C SER A 49 20.10 9.26 -2.49
N THR A 50 20.81 8.56 -3.39
CA THR A 50 21.04 7.11 -3.33
C THR A 50 21.76 6.65 -2.05
N LYS A 51 22.36 7.58 -1.30
CA LYS A 51 22.94 7.32 0.03
C LYS A 51 21.88 7.09 1.12
N LYS A 52 20.64 7.51 0.88
CA LYS A 52 19.48 7.30 1.75
C LYS A 52 18.57 6.22 1.16
N GLN A 53 17.59 5.76 1.94
CA GLN A 53 16.52 4.91 1.42
C GLN A 53 15.71 5.73 0.40
N CYS A 54 15.89 5.42 -0.88
CA CYS A 54 15.29 6.13 -2.02
C CYS A 54 14.18 5.31 -2.69
N ARG A 55 13.87 4.11 -2.17
CA ARG A 55 12.85 3.22 -2.71
C ARG A 55 12.15 2.47 -1.60
N PHE A 56 11.02 1.88 -1.95
CA PHE A 56 10.35 0.93 -1.09
C PHE A 56 11.20 -0.32 -0.85
N SER A 57 11.11 -0.87 0.37
CA SER A 57 11.73 -2.14 0.75
C SER A 57 10.67 -3.16 1.17
N SER A 58 10.66 -4.32 0.53
CA SER A 58 9.78 -5.45 0.87
C SER A 58 9.95 -5.94 2.32
N GLY A 59 11.09 -5.63 2.96
CA GLY A 59 11.30 -5.91 4.39
C GLY A 59 10.30 -5.19 5.30
N TRP A 60 9.69 -4.09 4.85
CA TRP A 60 8.63 -3.43 5.62
C TRP A 60 7.38 -4.29 5.77
N TYR A 61 7.08 -5.19 4.82
CA TYR A 61 5.92 -6.09 4.96
C TYR A 61 6.04 -7.02 6.16
N LYS A 62 7.26 -7.49 6.50
CA LYS A 62 7.50 -8.31 7.69
C LYS A 62 7.18 -7.55 8.98
N LYS A 63 7.49 -6.25 9.01
CA LYS A 63 7.30 -5.39 10.17
C LYS A 63 5.88 -4.84 10.29
N TYR A 64 5.24 -4.64 9.14
CA TYR A 64 3.93 -4.02 9.02
C TYR A 64 3.04 -4.91 8.13
N PRO A 65 2.38 -5.93 8.70
CA PRO A 65 1.60 -6.90 7.92
C PRO A 65 0.39 -6.27 7.21
N HIS A 66 -0.08 -5.11 7.66
CA HIS A 66 -1.17 -4.35 7.02
C HIS A 66 -0.68 -3.26 6.07
N LEU A 67 0.61 -3.23 5.74
CA LEU A 67 1.15 -2.27 4.78
C LEU A 67 0.83 -2.72 3.36
N GLU A 68 0.45 -1.76 2.53
CA GLU A 68 0.23 -1.95 1.11
C GLU A 68 1.15 -1.05 0.31
N TYR A 69 1.44 -1.46 -0.91
CA TYR A 69 2.28 -0.69 -1.81
C TYR A 69 1.61 -0.56 -3.17
N SER A 70 1.43 0.69 -3.63
CA SER A 70 1.06 0.95 -5.01
C SER A 70 2.31 0.98 -5.87
N VAL A 71 2.36 0.11 -6.88
CA VAL A 71 3.44 0.15 -7.88
C VAL A 71 3.22 1.31 -8.85
N LYS A 72 1.95 1.65 -9.12
CA LYS A 72 1.56 2.72 -10.03
C LYS A 72 2.01 4.09 -9.52
N GLU A 73 1.79 4.37 -8.24
CA GLU A 73 2.07 5.68 -7.66
C GLU A 73 3.39 5.75 -6.87
N ASP A 74 4.10 4.63 -6.70
CA ASP A 74 5.24 4.51 -5.79
C ASP A 74 4.89 5.06 -4.39
N THR A 75 3.78 4.58 -3.82
CA THR A 75 3.30 4.99 -2.50
C THR A 75 3.03 3.79 -1.62
N ALA A 76 3.26 3.95 -0.32
CA ALA A 76 2.87 2.95 0.68
C ALA A 76 1.65 3.44 1.46
N SER A 77 0.67 2.58 1.65
CA SER A 77 -0.57 2.90 2.36
C SER A 77 -0.88 1.85 3.41
N CYS A 78 -1.79 2.13 4.32
CA CYS A 78 -2.24 1.16 5.31
C CYS A 78 -3.54 0.51 4.83
N PHE A 79 -3.56 -0.81 4.74
CA PHE A 79 -4.68 -1.60 4.22
C PHE A 79 -5.99 -1.34 4.92
N ALA A 80 -6.00 -1.56 6.23
CA ALA A 80 -7.15 -1.25 7.05
C ALA A 80 -7.51 0.24 6.86
N CYS A 81 -6.50 1.11 6.86
CA CYS A 81 -6.65 2.56 6.78
C CYS A 81 -7.47 3.01 5.56
N CYS A 82 -7.16 2.47 4.39
CA CYS A 82 -7.87 2.74 3.15
C CYS A 82 -9.29 2.14 3.12
N LEU A 83 -9.50 0.95 3.71
CA LEU A 83 -10.81 0.28 3.68
C LEU A 83 -11.84 0.92 4.63
N PHE A 84 -11.39 1.45 5.77
CA PHE A 84 -12.26 1.99 6.81
C PHE A 84 -11.88 3.44 7.19
N PRO A 85 -11.87 4.40 6.24
CA PRO A 85 -11.32 5.74 6.47
C PRO A 85 -11.94 6.48 7.65
N THR A 86 -13.18 6.17 8.00
CA THR A 86 -13.93 6.73 9.13
C THR A 86 -14.33 5.62 10.12
N GLY A 87 -14.36 5.93 11.42
CA GLY A 87 -14.79 4.99 12.46
C GLY A 87 -14.22 5.28 13.85
N VAL A 88 -14.74 4.59 14.86
CA VAL A 88 -14.24 4.67 16.24
C VAL A 88 -12.79 4.19 16.29
N GLY A 89 -11.88 5.00 16.87
CA GLY A 89 -10.44 4.71 16.87
C GLY A 89 -9.66 5.24 15.66
N ARG A 90 -10.33 5.85 14.67
CA ARG A 90 -9.69 6.53 13.52
C ARG A 90 -9.39 8.00 13.72
N GLU A 91 -9.73 8.55 14.87
CA GLU A 91 -9.51 9.97 15.21
C GLU A 91 -8.03 10.39 15.11
N ARG A 92 -7.11 9.42 15.23
CA ARG A 92 -5.65 9.62 15.06
C ARG A 92 -5.08 9.08 13.75
N SER A 93 -5.90 8.54 12.86
CA SER A 93 -5.45 7.99 11.58
C SER A 93 -5.04 9.15 10.67
N SER A 94 -3.74 9.34 10.47
CA SER A 94 -3.25 10.37 9.57
C SER A 94 -3.72 10.10 8.14
N ASP A 95 -4.30 11.13 7.51
CA ASP A 95 -4.72 11.14 6.11
C ASP A 95 -3.59 10.71 5.14
N ALA A 96 -2.33 10.89 5.56
CA ALA A 96 -1.15 10.44 4.83
C ALA A 96 -1.14 8.92 4.54
N TRP A 97 -1.62 8.08 5.46
CA TRP A 97 -1.66 6.62 5.26
C TRP A 97 -2.87 6.13 4.47
N VAL A 98 -3.85 7.01 4.25
CA VAL A 98 -5.02 6.77 3.40
C VAL A 98 -4.72 7.20 1.96
N LYS A 99 -4.04 8.34 1.78
CA LYS A 99 -3.61 8.85 0.47
C LYS A 99 -2.33 8.20 -0.06
N GLY A 100 -1.56 7.57 0.83
CA GLY A 100 -0.28 6.96 0.52
C GLY A 100 0.90 7.89 0.83
N VAL A 101 1.97 7.28 1.34
CA VAL A 101 3.22 7.94 1.69
C VAL A 101 4.32 7.58 0.70
N LYS A 102 5.02 8.60 0.21
CA LYS A 102 6.18 8.47 -0.71
C LYS A 102 7.39 9.26 -0.20
N GLY A 103 7.74 9.03 1.06
CA GLY A 103 8.84 9.69 1.76
C GLY A 103 9.90 8.69 2.20
N TRP A 104 10.49 7.96 1.25
CA TRP A 104 11.37 6.84 1.54
C TRP A 104 12.55 7.21 2.44
N ASP A 105 13.06 8.44 2.34
CA ASP A 105 14.20 8.93 3.12
C ASP A 105 13.86 9.15 4.61
N LYS A 106 12.58 9.38 4.92
CA LYS A 106 12.04 9.55 6.27
C LYS A 106 11.56 8.24 6.87
N MET A 107 11.43 7.20 6.05
CA MET A 107 10.97 5.91 6.50
C MET A 107 12.13 5.14 7.13
N LYS A 108 11.85 4.39 8.21
CA LYS A 108 12.90 3.63 8.90
C LYS A 108 13.57 2.68 7.90
N SER A 109 14.87 2.85 7.71
CA SER A 109 15.69 1.91 6.97
C SER A 109 15.52 0.52 7.58
N VAL A 110 15.04 -0.43 6.79
CA VAL A 110 15.17 -1.84 7.14
C VAL A 110 16.63 -2.16 6.87
N GLY A 111 17.40 -2.38 7.93
CA GLY A 111 18.77 -2.86 7.78
C GLY A 111 18.80 -4.05 6.83
N LYS A 112 19.86 -4.17 6.03
CA LYS A 112 20.07 -5.38 5.23
C LYS A 112 20.14 -6.56 6.21
N GLU A 113 19.14 -7.45 6.16
CA GLU A 113 19.29 -8.80 6.71
C GLU A 113 20.24 -9.59 5.80
#